data_AF-A0A1I3SZK1-F1
#
_entry.id   AF-A0A1I3SZK1-F1
#
_cell.length_a   1.000
_cell.length_b   1.000
_cell.length_c   1.000
_cell.angle_alpha   90.00
_cell.angle_beta   90.00
_cell.angle_gamma   90.00
#
_symmetry.space_group_name_H-M   'P 1'
#
loop_
_entity.id
_entity.type
_entity.pdbx_description
1 polymer ?
#
loop_
_entity_poly.entity_id
_entity_poly.type
_entity_poly.pdbx_seq_one_letter_code
_entity_poly.pdbx_strand_id
1 'polypeptide(L)'
;MTPQTEYFALLWDGDDIAHPRAVLRRRPAPEQPFEEILRADGTWENTGILALVRLNMYEHDVQPISADAALEFERRLLSGGLGKD
;
A
#
# COMPACT_ATOMS: atom_id res chain seq x y z
N MET A 1 11.20 -22.21 0.09
CA MET A 1 10.09 -21.30 0.47
C MET A 1 9.95 -20.28 -0.66
N THR A 2 8.76 -20.15 -1.25
CA THR A 2 8.48 -19.06 -2.21
C THR A 2 8.33 -17.76 -1.44
N PRO A 3 9.04 -16.69 -1.80
CA PRO A 3 8.82 -15.39 -1.18
C PRO A 3 7.36 -14.95 -1.39
N GLN A 4 6.76 -14.38 -0.35
CA GLN A 4 5.37 -13.93 -0.37
C GLN A 4 5.30 -12.43 -0.66
N THR A 5 4.15 -11.95 -1.13
CA THR A 5 3.91 -10.51 -1.25
C THR A 5 3.75 -9.91 0.13
N GLU A 6 4.50 -8.85 0.41
CA GLU A 6 4.42 -8.10 1.66
C GLU A 6 3.54 -6.87 1.45
N TYR A 7 2.82 -6.43 2.50
CA TYR A 7 1.93 -5.28 2.45
C TYR A 7 2.27 -4.28 3.54
N PHE A 8 2.13 -3.00 3.23
CA PHE A 8 2.44 -1.90 4.12
C PHE A 8 1.36 -0.82 4.02
N ALA A 9 1.01 -0.24 5.16
CA ALA A 9 0.22 0.98 5.27
C ALA A 9 1.12 2.21 5.14
N LEU A 10 0.66 3.21 4.39
CA LEU A 10 1.21 4.56 4.43
C LEU A 10 0.36 5.43 5.35
N LEU A 11 0.99 6.01 6.37
CA LEU A 11 0.34 6.82 7.41
C LEU A 11 0.94 8.23 7.41
N TRP A 12 0.10 9.25 7.65
CA TRP A 12 0.54 10.57 8.09
C TRP A 12 0.54 10.69 9.62
N ASP A 13 1.11 11.78 10.14
CA ASP A 13 1.08 12.05 11.58
C ASP A 13 -0.38 12.07 12.10
N GLY A 14 -0.63 11.27 13.13
CA GLY A 14 -1.96 11.06 13.72
C GLY A 14 -2.88 10.06 13.00
N ASP A 15 -2.46 9.43 11.90
CA ASP A 15 -3.23 8.36 11.27
C ASP A 15 -3.12 7.02 12.02
N ASP A 16 -4.15 6.18 11.88
CA ASP A 16 -4.22 4.82 12.45
C ASP A 16 -3.97 3.78 11.35
N ILE A 17 -3.24 2.71 11.68
CA ILE A 17 -3.00 1.57 10.80
C ILE A 17 -4.30 0.88 10.34
N ALA A 18 -5.39 0.98 11.11
CA ALA A 18 -6.70 0.49 10.70
C ALA A 18 -7.35 1.34 9.58
N HIS A 19 -6.85 2.56 9.35
CA HIS A 19 -7.36 3.51 8.38
C HIS A 19 -6.22 4.18 7.60
N PRO A 20 -5.41 3.39 6.87
CA PRO A 20 -4.26 3.93 6.16
C PRO A 20 -4.70 4.84 5.00
N ARG A 21 -3.80 5.71 4.55
CA ARG A 21 -4.07 6.61 3.41
C ARG A 21 -3.85 5.93 2.09
N ALA A 22 -2.88 5.04 2.05
CA ALA A 22 -2.59 4.18 0.92
C ALA A 22 -2.07 2.84 1.43
N VAL A 23 -2.18 1.83 0.56
CA VAL A 23 -1.52 0.54 0.75
C VAL A 23 -0.42 0.42 -0.28
N LEU A 24 0.74 -0.01 0.19
CA LEU A 24 1.88 -0.41 -0.63
C LEU A 24 1.99 -1.93 -0.57
N ARG A 25 2.45 -2.53 -1.67
CA ARG A 25 2.83 -3.95 -1.68
C ARG A 25 4.20 -4.13 -2.29
N ARG A 26 4.97 -5.07 -1.74
CA ARG A 26 6.23 -5.52 -2.30
C ARG A 26 6.04 -6.91 -2.88
N ARG A 27 6.15 -7.04 -4.20
CA ARG A 27 6.05 -8.34 -4.87
C ARG A 27 7.45 -8.92 -5.11
N PRO A 28 7.64 -10.22 -4.87
CA PRO A 28 8.89 -10.87 -5.25
C PRO A 28 9.01 -10.96 -6.77
N ALA A 29 10.21 -10.75 -7.30
CA ALA A 29 10.54 -10.99 -8.70
C ALA A 29 11.95 -11.59 -8.85
N PRO A 30 12.28 -12.20 -10.01
CA PRO A 30 13.54 -12.92 -10.21
C PRO A 30 14.80 -12.05 -10.06
N GLU A 31 14.74 -10.79 -10.52
CA GLU A 31 15.88 -9.87 -10.48
C GLU A 31 15.91 -9.11 -9.15
N GLN A 32 14.77 -8.56 -8.74
CA GLN A 32 14.60 -7.84 -7.49
C GLN A 32 13.11 -7.64 -7.18
N PRO A 33 12.72 -7.51 -5.91
CA PRO A 33 11.36 -7.11 -5.60
C PRO A 33 11.04 -5.73 -6.19
N PHE A 34 9.81 -5.54 -6.61
CA PHE A 34 9.28 -4.23 -7.00
C PHE A 34 8.12 -3.85 -6.09
N GLU A 35 7.97 -2.54 -5.89
CA GLU A 35 7.00 -1.96 -4.98
C GLU A 35 5.88 -1.30 -5.80
N GLU A 36 4.65 -1.48 -5.36
CA GLU A 36 3.47 -0.86 -5.97
C GLU A 36 2.65 -0.15 -4.90
N ILE A 37 2.01 0.96 -5.27
CA ILE A 37 1.06 1.68 -4.44
C ILE A 37 -0.35 1.53 -5.02
N LEU A 38 -1.34 1.39 -4.15
CA LEU A 38 -2.74 1.44 -4.55
C LEU A 38 -3.16 2.91 -4.68
N ARG A 39 -3.53 3.31 -5.89
CA ARG A 39 -4.03 4.65 -6.19
C ARG A 39 -5.49 4.80 -5.75
N ALA A 40 -5.92 6.06 -5.64
CA ALA A 40 -7.29 6.41 -5.26
C ALA A 40 -8.36 5.92 -6.24
N ASP A 41 -8.00 5.60 -7.49
CA ASP A 41 -8.88 5.00 -8.49
C ASP A 41 -8.96 3.47 -8.40
N GLY A 42 -8.32 2.87 -7.40
CA GLY A 42 -8.28 1.41 -7.20
C GLY A 42 -7.27 0.68 -8.08
N THR A 43 -6.40 1.39 -8.81
CA THR A 43 -5.35 0.77 -9.62
C THR A 43 -4.03 0.65 -8.86
N TRP A 44 -3.30 -0.46 -9.06
CA TRP A 44 -1.94 -0.62 -8.55
C TRP A 44 -0.94 0.00 -9.51
N GLU A 45 -0.15 0.97 -9.03
CA GLU A 45 0.89 1.64 -9.80
C GLU A 45 2.28 1.24 -9.28
N ASN A 46 3.18 0.88 -10.19
CA ASN A 46 4.56 0.56 -9.84
C ASN A 46 5.32 1.84 -9.45
N THR A 47 5.85 1.87 -8.24
CA THR A 47 6.57 3.02 -7.66
C THR A 47 8.09 2.95 -7.85
N GLY A 48 8.58 1.89 -8.50
CA GLY A 48 9.99 1.53 -8.57
C GLY A 48 10.45 0.74 -7.34
N ILE A 49 11.77 0.64 -7.18
CA ILE A 49 12.42 -0.27 -6.22
C ILE A 49 12.60 0.35 -4.81
N LEU A 50 12.54 1.68 -4.69
CA LEU A 50 12.98 2.44 -3.51
C LEU A 50 11.85 3.23 -2.82
N ALA A 51 10.58 2.91 -3.05
CA ALA A 51 9.47 3.71 -2.57
C ALA A 51 9.30 3.62 -1.05
N LEU A 52 9.37 2.42 -0.46
CA LEU A 52 9.18 2.23 0.98
C LEU A 52 10.27 2.92 1.81
N VAL A 53 11.52 2.90 1.34
CA VAL A 53 12.64 3.57 2.02
C VAL A 53 12.53 5.10 1.90
N ARG A 54 12.08 5.61 0.74
CA ARG A 54 11.94 7.06 0.52
C ARG A 54 10.74 7.66 1.23
N LEU A 55 9.61 6.96 1.27
CA LEU A 55 8.39 7.45 1.94
C LEU A 55 8.63 7.63 3.45
N ASN A 56 9.41 6.74 4.06
CA ASN A 56 9.76 6.83 5.48
C ASN A 56 10.65 8.05 5.84
N MET A 57 11.30 8.70 4.85
CA MET A 57 12.19 9.84 5.10
C MET A 57 11.50 11.22 5.06
N TYR A 58 10.25 11.30 4.59
CA TYR A 58 9.54 12.55 4.33
C TYR A 58 8.16 12.61 5.01
N GLU A 59 8.11 12.44 6.34
CA GLU A 59 6.91 12.63 7.17
C GLU A 59 5.80 11.57 7.04
N HIS A 60 6.07 10.43 6.39
CA HIS A 60 5.13 9.31 6.36
C HIS A 60 5.67 8.13 7.16
N ASP A 61 4.84 7.57 8.04
CA ASP A 61 5.15 6.30 8.70
C ASP A 61 4.68 5.14 7.82
N VAL A 62 5.57 4.17 7.61
CA VAL A 62 5.31 2.99 6.77
C VAL A 62 5.29 1.77 7.68
N GLN A 63 4.10 1.25 7.95
CA GLN A 63 3.91 0.13 8.87
C GLN A 63 3.45 -1.14 8.15
N PRO A 64 3.95 -2.33 8.53
CA PRO A 64 3.50 -3.58 7.93
C PRO A 64 2.03 -3.87 8.28
N ILE A 65 1.26 -4.39 7.31
CA ILE A 65 -0.12 -4.82 7.50
C ILE A 65 -0.34 -6.24 6.98
N SER A 66 -1.43 -6.87 7.40
CA SER A 66 -1.83 -8.18 6.87
C SER A 66 -2.38 -8.04 5.43
N ALA A 67 -2.31 -9.13 4.66
CA ALA A 67 -2.91 -9.19 3.33
C ALA A 67 -4.44 -8.97 3.38
N ASP A 68 -5.10 -9.45 4.43
CA ASP A 68 -6.55 -9.26 4.60
C ASP A 68 -6.91 -7.78 4.80
N ALA A 69 -6.13 -7.04 5.59
CA ALA A 69 -6.33 -5.60 5.79
C ALA A 69 -6.10 -4.81 4.49
N ALA A 70 -5.09 -5.18 3.71
CA ALA A 70 -4.84 -4.60 2.39
C ALA A 70 -6.02 -4.81 1.43
N LEU A 71 -6.57 -6.03 1.39
CA LEU A 71 -7.73 -6.38 0.57
C LEU A 71 -9.00 -5.64 1.01
N GLU A 72 -9.21 -5.48 2.31
CA GLU A 72 -10.35 -4.72 2.83
C GLU A 72 -10.26 -3.24 2.42
N PHE A 73 -9.07 -2.65 2.50
CA PHE A 73 -8.83 -1.28 2.04
C PHE A 73 -9.09 -1.13 0.53
N GLU A 74 -8.61 -2.06 -0.30
CA GLU A 74 -8.87 -2.07 -1.75
C GLU A 74 -10.37 -2.16 -2.05
N ARG A 75 -11.09 -3.04 -1.35
CA ARG A 75 -12.56 -3.15 -1.48
C ARG A 75 -13.27 -1.85 -1.11
N ARG A 76 -12.82 -1.18 -0.04
CA ARG A 76 -13.39 0.12 0.38
C ARG A 76 -13.16 1.22 -0.65
N LEU A 77 -11.99 1.28 -1.28
CA LEU A 77 -11.73 2.25 -2.35
C LEU A 77 -12.64 2.02 -3.56
N LEU A 78 -12.78 0.75 -3.97
CA LEU A 78 -13.61 0.37 -5.11
C LEU A 78 -15.11 0.55 -4.84
N SER A 79 -15.56 0.38 -3.59
CA SER A 79 -16.97 0.59 -3.21
C SER A 79 -17.29 2.06 -2.91
N GLY A 80 -16.32 2.84 -2.43
CA GLY A 80 -16.47 4.27 -2.13
C GLY A 80 -16.41 5.18 -3.37
N GLY A 81 -15.88 4.71 -4.50
CA GLY A 81 -15.85 5.44 -5.77
C GLY A 81 -17.21 5.62 -6.45
N LEU A 82 -18.26 4.96 -5.95
CA LEU A 82 -19.66 5.06 -6.39
C LEU A 82 -20.52 6.02 -5.55
N GLY A 83 -19.89 6.83 -4.68
CA GLY A 83 -20.57 7.85 -3.87
C GLY A 83 -20.26 9.27 -4.34
N LYS A 84 -20.60 9.59 -5.59
CA LYS A 84 -20.81 10.99 -6.02
C LYS A 84 -22.24 11.12 -6.53
N ASP A 85 -23.17 11.25 -5.58
CA ASP A 85 -24.47 11.87 -5.78
C ASP A 85 -24.53 13.14 -4.91
#